data_AF-A0A9D2JK54-F1
#
_entry.id   AF-A0A9D2JK54-F1
#
_cell.length_a   1.000
_cell.length_b   1.000
_cell.length_c   1.000
_cell.angle_alpha   90.00
_cell.angle_beta   90.00
_cell.angle_gamma   90.00
#
_symmetry.space_group_name_H-M   'P 1'
#
loop_
_entity.id
_entity.type
_entity.pdbx_description
1 polymer ?
#
loop_
_entity_poly.entity_id
_entity_poly.type
_entity_poly.pdbx_seq_one_letter_code
_entity_poly.pdbx_strand_id
1 'polypeptide(L)'
;MPGKRIYSLNEINAELPFENLQWKYGVFQSNSSGTGRNKQHSYWIGVHTELGEIEENLWCQLAESVIQKAGEQDLLNALVEWETSRNYTRSSALEIKTKALQLHLSRIFDNPCWVSYIPFNRKYRPEVLENAHIVTVVNECCGKPGEVTQEQIDHSYEGTVACPHCGRWSAFTLYHPEPAVNQNEMEFTL
;
A
#
# COMPACT_ATOMS: atom_id res chain seq x y z
N MET A 1 2.79 9.09 -28.39
CA MET A 1 1.39 9.07 -28.86
C MET A 1 0.53 9.20 -27.63
N PRO A 2 -0.42 10.16 -27.53
CA PRO A 2 -1.33 10.18 -26.38
C PRO A 2 -2.07 8.84 -26.31
N GLY A 3 -2.17 8.26 -25.11
CA GLY A 3 -2.87 7.00 -24.91
C GLY A 3 -4.36 7.14 -25.24
N LYS A 4 -5.04 6.02 -25.50
CA LYS A 4 -6.50 6.00 -25.62
C LYS A 4 -7.09 6.59 -24.34
N ARG A 5 -7.95 7.62 -24.48
CA ARG A 5 -8.69 8.20 -23.36
C ARG A 5 -10.05 7.56 -23.23
N ILE A 6 -10.46 7.32 -21.99
CA ILE A 6 -11.77 6.78 -21.67
C ILE A 6 -12.56 7.84 -20.91
N TYR A 7 -13.76 8.16 -21.41
CA TYR A 7 -14.56 9.26 -20.91
C TYR A 7 -15.85 8.81 -20.21
N SER A 8 -16.22 7.54 -20.35
CA SER A 8 -17.47 7.02 -19.78
C SER A 8 -17.37 5.59 -19.29
N LEU A 9 -18.15 5.28 -18.24
CA LEU A 9 -18.39 3.93 -17.74
C LEU A 9 -18.93 2.99 -18.83
N ASN A 10 -19.68 3.52 -19.81
CA ASN A 10 -20.26 2.73 -20.90
C ASN A 10 -19.19 2.18 -21.87
N GLU A 11 -17.98 2.73 -21.85
CA GLU A 11 -16.86 2.26 -22.69
C GLU A 11 -16.14 1.06 -22.07
N ILE A 12 -16.58 0.62 -20.88
CA ILE A 12 -15.89 -0.36 -20.05
C ILE A 12 -16.87 -1.48 -19.68
N ASN A 13 -16.53 -2.73 -20.05
CA ASN A 13 -17.38 -3.90 -19.81
C ASN A 13 -17.53 -4.23 -18.32
N ALA A 14 -18.63 -4.90 -17.97
CA ALA A 14 -19.08 -5.11 -16.59
C ALA A 14 -18.17 -6.00 -15.71
N GLU A 15 -17.26 -6.76 -16.31
CA GLU A 15 -16.29 -7.64 -15.64
C GLU A 15 -14.87 -7.15 -15.92
N LEU A 16 -14.39 -6.25 -15.08
CA LEU A 16 -13.01 -5.77 -15.13
C LEU A 16 -12.19 -6.42 -14.02
N PRO A 17 -11.10 -7.11 -14.36
CA PRO A 17 -10.08 -7.46 -13.38
C PRO A 17 -9.49 -6.19 -12.75
N PHE A 18 -9.09 -6.26 -11.47
CA PHE A 18 -8.48 -5.12 -10.77
C PHE A 18 -7.22 -4.61 -11.46
N GLU A 19 -6.41 -5.52 -12.04
CA GLU A 19 -5.17 -5.19 -12.74
C GLU A 19 -5.38 -4.20 -13.89
N ASN A 20 -6.53 -4.27 -14.57
CA ASN A 20 -6.85 -3.37 -15.68
C ASN A 20 -7.08 -1.92 -15.22
N LEU A 21 -7.48 -1.73 -13.96
CA LEU A 21 -7.68 -0.42 -13.34
C LEU A 21 -6.53 -0.01 -12.43
N GLN A 22 -5.47 -0.80 -12.31
CA GLN A 22 -4.34 -0.45 -11.44
C GLN A 22 -3.74 0.91 -11.84
N TRP A 23 -3.61 1.80 -10.87
CA TRP A 23 -3.01 3.11 -11.07
C TRP A 23 -1.51 2.95 -11.33
N LYS A 24 -1.05 3.18 -12.55
CA LYS A 24 0.38 3.15 -12.88
C LYS A 24 1.07 4.47 -12.54
N TYR A 25 0.54 5.57 -13.05
CA TYR A 25 1.01 6.92 -12.78
C TYR A 25 -0.08 7.97 -13.07
N GLY A 26 0.04 9.13 -12.44
CA GLY A 26 -0.84 10.26 -12.68
C GLY A 26 -0.48 10.98 -13.99
N VAL A 27 -1.49 11.50 -14.68
CA VAL A 27 -1.37 12.29 -15.90
C VAL A 27 -1.97 13.66 -15.65
N PHE A 28 -1.20 14.70 -15.95
CA PHE A 28 -1.64 16.09 -15.81
C PHE A 28 -1.53 16.80 -17.14
N GLN A 29 -2.59 17.50 -17.52
CA GLN A 29 -2.60 18.35 -18.71
C GLN A 29 -3.13 19.73 -18.34
N SER A 30 -2.29 20.74 -18.58
CA SER A 30 -2.71 22.14 -18.49
C SER A 30 -3.04 22.67 -19.86
N ASN A 31 -4.22 23.27 -19.98
CA ASN A 31 -4.63 24.00 -21.16
C ASN A 31 -4.74 25.47 -20.80
N SER A 32 -4.27 26.33 -21.69
CA SER A 32 -4.55 27.76 -21.58
C SER A 32 -5.07 28.30 -22.89
N SER A 33 -6.17 29.02 -22.83
CA SER A 33 -6.81 29.67 -23.98
C SER A 33 -6.92 31.17 -23.73
N GLY A 34 -7.02 31.96 -24.80
CA GLY A 34 -7.08 33.42 -24.71
C GLY A 34 -5.73 34.10 -24.42
N THR A 35 -5.77 35.42 -24.26
CA THR A 35 -4.58 36.28 -24.13
C THR A 35 -4.80 37.40 -23.10
N GLY A 36 -3.72 37.84 -22.45
CA GLY A 36 -3.76 38.96 -21.51
C GLY A 36 -4.75 38.72 -20.36
N ARG A 37 -5.64 39.68 -20.11
CA ARG A 37 -6.68 39.59 -19.06
C ARG A 37 -7.75 38.54 -19.33
N ASN A 38 -7.86 38.06 -20.57
CA ASN A 38 -8.82 37.03 -20.97
C ASN A 38 -8.18 35.63 -21.00
N LYS A 39 -6.97 35.46 -20.46
CA LYS A 39 -6.32 34.14 -20.39
C LYS A 39 -7.07 33.26 -19.40
N GLN A 40 -7.57 32.14 -19.90
CA GLN A 40 -8.21 31.09 -19.10
C GLN A 40 -7.25 29.93 -18.93
N HIS A 41 -7.27 29.33 -17.75
CA HIS A 41 -6.52 28.14 -17.42
C HIS A 41 -7.51 27.03 -17.09
N SER A 42 -7.37 25.89 -17.75
CA SER A 42 -8.04 24.67 -17.36
C SER A 42 -7.02 23.56 -17.19
N TYR A 43 -7.36 22.58 -16.38
CA TYR A 43 -6.52 21.43 -16.12
C TYR A 43 -7.36 20.17 -16.24
N TRP A 44 -6.71 19.10 -16.66
CA TRP A 44 -7.26 17.75 -16.66
C TRP A 44 -6.29 16.88 -15.87
N ILE A 45 -6.84 16.16 -14.90
CA ILE A 45 -6.11 15.24 -14.04
C ILE A 45 -6.67 13.85 -14.30
N GLY A 46 -5.79 12.92 -14.60
CA GLY A 46 -6.16 11.55 -14.86
C GLY A 46 -5.12 10.55 -14.44
N VAL A 47 -5.45 9.30 -14.72
CA VAL A 47 -4.72 8.11 -14.31
C VAL A 47 -4.41 7.30 -15.55
N HIS A 48 -3.16 6.89 -15.68
CA HIS A 48 -2.79 5.91 -16.68
C HIS A 48 -2.98 4.49 -16.12
N THR A 49 -3.72 3.67 -16.86
CA THR A 49 -4.06 2.27 -16.56
C THR A 49 -3.77 1.40 -17.78
N GLU A 50 -3.95 0.08 -17.69
CA GLU A 50 -3.85 -0.80 -18.88
C GLU A 50 -4.92 -0.49 -19.94
N LEU A 51 -6.08 0.03 -19.53
CA LEU A 51 -7.15 0.40 -20.44
C LEU A 51 -6.89 1.71 -21.18
N GLY A 52 -5.96 2.53 -20.67
CA GLY A 52 -5.62 3.85 -21.17
C GLY A 52 -5.67 4.93 -20.09
N GLU A 53 -5.82 6.18 -20.54
CA GLU A 53 -5.95 7.37 -19.69
C GLU A 53 -7.41 7.56 -19.26
N ILE A 54 -7.67 7.59 -17.96
CA ILE A 54 -9.01 7.79 -17.37
C ILE A 54 -8.97 9.05 -16.50
N GLU A 55 -10.00 9.90 -16.53
CA GLU A 55 -10.10 11.02 -15.59
C GLU A 55 -10.11 10.51 -14.14
N GLU A 56 -9.42 11.17 -13.21
CA GLU A 56 -9.25 10.68 -11.83
C GLU A 56 -10.59 10.42 -11.13
N ASN A 57 -11.57 11.33 -11.27
CA ASN A 57 -12.89 11.14 -10.66
C ASN A 57 -13.62 9.91 -11.23
N LEU A 58 -13.56 9.72 -12.55
CA LEU A 58 -14.16 8.56 -13.22
C LEU A 58 -13.45 7.27 -12.81
N TRP A 59 -12.12 7.31 -12.68
CA TRP A 59 -11.32 6.20 -12.18
C TRP A 59 -11.72 5.82 -10.76
N CYS A 60 -11.92 6.79 -9.85
CA CYS A 60 -12.39 6.51 -8.49
C CYS A 60 -13.76 5.82 -8.49
N GLN A 61 -14.71 6.28 -9.31
CA GLN A 61 -16.03 5.65 -9.44
C GLN A 61 -15.94 4.21 -9.98
N LEU A 62 -15.08 3.97 -10.96
CA LEU A 62 -14.81 2.63 -11.50
C LEU A 62 -14.21 1.71 -10.44
N ALA A 63 -13.19 2.19 -9.73
CA ALA A 63 -12.53 1.45 -8.66
C ALA A 63 -13.52 1.05 -7.56
N GLU A 64 -14.34 1.98 -7.09
CA GLU A 64 -15.40 1.69 -6.10
C GLU A 64 -16.40 0.65 -6.62
N SER A 65 -16.81 0.76 -7.89
CA SER A 65 -17.76 -0.18 -8.48
C SER A 65 -17.22 -1.60 -8.57
N VAL A 66 -15.96 -1.78 -8.99
CA VAL A 66 -15.36 -3.12 -9.09
C VAL A 66 -15.13 -3.74 -7.70
N ILE A 67 -14.72 -2.95 -6.71
CA ILE A 67 -14.57 -3.39 -5.32
C ILE A 67 -15.94 -3.79 -4.74
N GLN A 68 -16.97 -2.99 -4.99
CA GLN A 68 -18.32 -3.28 -4.53
C GLN A 68 -18.86 -4.60 -5.11
N LYS A 69 -18.63 -4.83 -6.41
CA LYS A 69 -19.00 -6.09 -7.07
C LYS A 69 -18.25 -7.30 -6.52
N ALA A 70 -17.00 -7.12 -6.13
CA ALA A 70 -16.18 -8.17 -5.52
C ALA A 70 -16.54 -8.46 -4.05
N GLY A 71 -17.33 -7.60 -3.40
CA GLY A 71 -17.65 -7.74 -1.98
C GLY A 71 -16.50 -7.33 -1.04
N GLU A 72 -15.52 -6.55 -1.51
CA GLU A 72 -14.31 -6.18 -0.76
C GLU A 72 -14.42 -4.78 -0.10
N GLN A 73 -15.64 -4.30 0.18
CA GLN A 73 -15.88 -2.98 0.79
C GLN A 73 -15.27 -2.85 2.18
N ASP A 74 -15.31 -3.92 2.98
CA ASP A 74 -14.72 -3.93 4.33
C ASP A 74 -13.20 -3.77 4.26
N LEU A 75 -12.54 -4.34 3.24
CA LEU A 75 -11.12 -4.19 3.01
C LEU A 75 -10.76 -2.77 2.53
N LEU A 76 -11.59 -2.17 1.68
CA LEU A 76 -11.46 -0.75 1.34
C LEU A 76 -11.62 0.15 2.58
N ASN A 77 -12.60 -0.12 3.44
CA ASN A 77 -12.81 0.62 4.68
C ASN A 77 -11.61 0.48 5.63
N ALA A 78 -11.02 -0.71 5.75
CA ALA A 78 -9.80 -0.95 6.51
C ALA A 78 -8.63 -0.12 5.99
N LEU A 79 -8.44 -0.02 4.68
CA LEU A 79 -7.42 0.84 4.07
C LEU A 79 -7.68 2.33 4.34
N VAL A 80 -8.93 2.79 4.24
CA VAL A 80 -9.31 4.18 4.57
C VAL A 80 -9.00 4.49 6.04
N GLU A 81 -9.36 3.60 6.97
CA GLU A 81 -9.07 3.77 8.39
C GLU A 81 -7.55 3.77 8.64
N TRP A 82 -6.81 2.87 7.99
CA TRP A 82 -5.36 2.76 8.10
C TRP A 82 -4.65 4.05 7.69
N GLU A 83 -4.98 4.57 6.50
CA GLU A 83 -4.42 5.81 5.97
C GLU A 83 -4.84 7.02 6.81
N THR A 84 -6.10 7.04 7.29
CA THR A 84 -6.59 8.11 8.18
C THR A 84 -5.80 8.17 9.48
N SER A 85 -5.52 7.02 10.10
CA SER A 85 -4.76 6.95 11.36
C SER A 85 -3.32 7.46 11.24
N ARG A 86 -2.77 7.45 10.01
CA ARG A 86 -1.40 7.85 9.67
C ARG A 86 -1.35 9.11 8.82
N ASN A 87 -2.39 9.93 8.86
CA ASN A 87 -2.50 11.14 8.04
C ASN A 87 -1.65 12.32 8.57
N TYR A 88 -0.33 12.14 8.63
CA TYR A 88 0.60 13.18 9.09
C TYR A 88 0.64 14.39 8.15
N THR A 89 0.32 14.19 6.87
CA THR A 89 0.27 15.24 5.83
C THR A 89 -1.03 16.02 5.82
N ARG A 90 -2.00 15.67 6.69
CA ARG A 90 -3.34 16.30 6.76
C ARG A 90 -4.07 16.31 5.42
N SER A 91 -3.90 15.23 4.66
CA SER A 91 -4.67 14.96 3.45
C SER A 91 -6.17 14.96 3.76
N SER A 92 -6.95 15.47 2.83
CA SER A 92 -8.41 15.50 2.89
C SER A 92 -8.99 14.07 2.84
N ALA A 93 -10.25 13.93 3.26
CA ALA A 93 -10.95 12.65 3.19
C ALA A 93 -11.04 12.10 1.75
N LEU A 94 -11.14 12.99 0.75
CA LEU A 94 -11.14 12.61 -0.66
C LEU A 94 -9.79 12.04 -1.08
N GLU A 95 -8.69 12.72 -0.75
CA GLU A 95 -7.34 12.23 -1.07
C GLU A 95 -7.02 10.90 -0.39
N ILE A 96 -7.45 10.73 0.87
CA ILE A 96 -7.32 9.45 1.59
C ILE A 96 -8.11 8.35 0.89
N LYS A 97 -9.36 8.63 0.48
CA LYS A 97 -10.18 7.64 -0.24
C LYS A 97 -9.54 7.26 -1.57
N THR A 98 -9.09 8.24 -2.37
CA THR A 98 -8.36 7.98 -3.61
C THR A 98 -7.11 7.13 -3.36
N LYS A 99 -6.35 7.41 -2.31
CA LYS A 99 -5.18 6.62 -1.93
C LYS A 99 -5.55 5.19 -1.55
N ALA A 100 -6.60 5.00 -0.76
CA ALA A 100 -7.09 3.67 -0.38
C ALA A 100 -7.52 2.85 -1.61
N LEU A 101 -8.19 3.48 -2.59
CA LEU A 101 -8.53 2.84 -3.87
C LEU A 101 -7.27 2.39 -4.63
N GLN A 102 -6.22 3.22 -4.68
CA GLN A 102 -4.94 2.85 -5.33
C GLN A 102 -4.27 1.67 -4.63
N LEU A 103 -4.24 1.68 -3.30
CA LEU A 103 -3.66 0.61 -2.49
C LEU A 103 -4.45 -0.70 -2.68
N HIS A 104 -5.78 -0.60 -2.75
CA HIS A 104 -6.64 -1.75 -2.97
C HIS A 104 -6.44 -2.39 -4.34
N LEU A 105 -6.49 -1.59 -5.41
CA LEU A 105 -6.33 -2.10 -6.77
C LEU A 105 -4.91 -2.61 -7.05
N SER A 106 -3.90 -2.10 -6.34
CA SER A 106 -2.53 -2.65 -6.41
C SER A 106 -2.32 -3.88 -5.51
N ARG A 107 -3.34 -4.30 -4.74
CA ARG A 107 -3.28 -5.41 -3.77
C ARG A 107 -2.08 -5.29 -2.82
N ILE A 108 -1.76 -4.07 -2.40
CA ILE A 108 -0.56 -3.79 -1.61
C ILE A 108 -0.51 -4.60 -0.30
N PHE A 109 -1.67 -4.90 0.26
CA PHE A 109 -1.84 -5.66 1.50
C PHE A 109 -1.52 -7.15 1.33
N ASP A 110 -1.46 -7.67 0.11
CA ASP A 110 -1.03 -9.03 -0.20
C ASP A 110 0.48 -9.08 -0.51
N ASN A 111 1.17 -7.93 -0.58
CA ASN A 111 2.60 -7.85 -0.86
C ASN A 111 3.43 -7.92 0.44
N PRO A 112 4.19 -9.01 0.71
CA PRO A 112 4.98 -9.14 1.93
C PRO A 112 6.12 -8.10 2.03
N CYS A 113 6.57 -7.52 0.92
CA CYS A 113 7.56 -6.42 0.94
C CYS A 113 6.96 -5.07 1.39
N TRP A 114 5.63 -4.94 1.50
CA TRP A 114 5.03 -3.70 1.96
C TRP A 114 5.38 -3.45 3.43
N VAL A 115 5.94 -2.28 3.74
CA VAL A 115 6.35 -1.90 5.10
C VAL A 115 5.25 -2.07 6.15
N SER A 116 3.98 -1.93 5.74
CA SER A 116 2.83 -2.08 6.63
C SER A 116 2.16 -3.45 6.56
N TYR A 117 2.72 -4.43 5.83
CA TYR A 117 2.15 -5.76 5.64
C TYR A 117 1.77 -6.43 6.98
N ILE A 118 2.73 -6.58 7.89
CA ILE A 118 2.49 -7.21 9.19
C ILE A 118 1.47 -6.40 10.02
N PRO A 119 1.69 -5.11 10.33
CA PRO A 119 0.79 -4.42 11.25
C PRO A 119 -0.61 -4.15 10.65
N PHE A 120 -0.74 -4.04 9.32
CA PHE A 120 -2.05 -3.95 8.65
C PHE A 120 -2.80 -5.28 8.72
N ASN A 121 -2.18 -6.37 8.23
CA ASN A 121 -2.84 -7.68 8.21
C ASN A 121 -3.10 -8.20 9.62
N ARG A 122 -2.21 -7.95 10.59
CA ARG A 122 -2.46 -8.30 12.00
C ARG A 122 -3.74 -7.68 12.55
N LYS A 123 -4.10 -6.46 12.11
CA LYS A 123 -5.29 -5.75 12.57
C LYS A 123 -6.55 -6.18 11.82
N TYR A 124 -6.46 -6.38 10.51
CA TYR A 124 -7.64 -6.51 9.65
C TYR A 124 -7.85 -7.89 9.03
N ARG A 125 -6.77 -8.67 8.88
CA ARG A 125 -6.70 -9.97 8.18
C ARG A 125 -5.65 -10.90 8.82
N PRO A 126 -5.77 -11.22 10.12
CA PRO A 126 -4.71 -11.93 10.85
C PRO A 126 -4.39 -13.31 10.28
N GLU A 127 -5.37 -13.96 9.63
CA GLU A 127 -5.22 -15.25 8.96
C GLU A 127 -4.16 -15.24 7.84
N VAL A 128 -3.93 -14.09 7.20
CA VAL A 128 -2.89 -13.93 6.16
C VAL A 128 -1.48 -14.12 6.73
N LEU A 129 -1.31 -13.87 8.04
CA LEU A 129 0.00 -13.99 8.69
C LEU A 129 0.36 -15.43 9.09
N GLU A 130 -0.59 -16.38 9.08
CA GLU A 130 -0.33 -17.78 9.44
C GLU A 130 0.70 -18.44 8.53
N ASN A 131 0.75 -18.02 7.26
CA ASN A 131 1.67 -18.55 6.25
C ASN A 131 2.78 -17.55 5.88
N ALA A 132 2.89 -16.43 6.60
CA ALA A 132 3.90 -15.41 6.31
C ALA A 132 5.26 -15.81 6.92
N HIS A 133 6.35 -15.55 6.17
CA HIS A 133 7.71 -15.76 6.67
C HIS A 133 8.13 -14.61 7.58
N ILE A 134 7.63 -14.59 8.82
CA ILE A 134 7.95 -13.54 9.79
C ILE A 134 9.29 -13.86 10.47
N VAL A 135 10.20 -12.88 10.44
CA VAL A 135 11.48 -12.92 11.15
C VAL A 135 11.60 -11.76 12.12
N THR A 136 12.46 -11.91 13.11
CA THR A 136 12.72 -10.87 14.10
C THR A 136 14.03 -10.18 13.78
N VAL A 137 14.00 -8.85 13.75
CA VAL A 137 15.19 -8.00 13.57
C VAL A 137 15.36 -7.06 14.74
N VAL A 138 16.59 -6.60 14.95
CA VAL A 138 16.89 -5.45 15.81
C VAL A 138 17.43 -4.33 14.95
N ASN A 139 16.62 -3.28 14.79
CA ASN A 139 17.03 -2.06 14.09
C ASN A 139 17.91 -1.18 15.00
N GLU A 140 19.02 -0.67 14.45
CA GLU A 140 19.97 0.19 15.18
C GLU A 140 19.30 1.43 15.81
N CYS A 141 18.24 1.96 15.19
CA CYS A 141 17.60 3.17 15.69
C CYS A 141 16.88 2.98 17.03
N CYS A 142 16.29 1.81 17.29
CA CYS A 142 15.50 1.56 18.50
C CYS A 142 16.15 0.52 19.42
N GLY A 143 17.00 -0.37 18.90
CA GLY A 143 17.65 -1.43 19.67
C GLY A 143 16.68 -2.45 20.26
N LYS A 144 15.45 -2.55 19.74
CA LYS A 144 14.41 -3.45 20.22
C LYS A 144 14.08 -4.51 19.16
N PRO A 145 13.85 -5.77 19.54
CA PRO A 145 13.33 -6.78 18.62
C PRO A 145 12.01 -6.32 18.01
N GLY A 146 11.85 -6.49 16.70
CA GLY A 146 10.65 -6.17 15.95
C GLY A 146 10.46 -7.14 14.79
N GLU A 147 9.20 -7.38 14.44
CA GLU A 147 8.83 -8.32 13.38
C GLU A 147 8.82 -7.65 12.01
N VAL A 148 9.43 -8.33 11.04
CA VAL A 148 9.43 -7.99 9.61
C VAL A 148 9.24 -9.28 8.81
N THR A 149 8.95 -9.18 7.52
CA THR A 149 8.89 -10.36 6.66
C THR A 149 10.28 -10.68 6.11
N GLN A 150 10.57 -11.95 5.83
CA GLN A 150 11.82 -12.35 5.16
C GLN A 150 11.97 -11.64 3.81
N GLU A 151 10.87 -11.44 3.09
CA GLU A 151 10.86 -10.76 1.79
C GLU A 151 11.28 -9.28 1.90
N GLN A 152 11.03 -8.60 3.03
CA GLN A 152 11.57 -7.26 3.29
C GLN A 152 13.09 -7.27 3.50
N ILE A 153 13.63 -8.35 4.04
CA ILE A 153 15.08 -8.54 4.24
C ILE A 153 15.76 -8.81 2.91
N ASP A 154 15.20 -9.73 2.13
CA ASP A 154 15.74 -10.15 0.83
C ASP A 154 15.74 -9.00 -0.19
N HIS A 155 14.75 -8.09 -0.09
CA HIS A 155 14.64 -6.89 -0.92
C HIS A 155 15.17 -5.63 -0.24
N SER A 156 15.91 -5.76 0.88
CA SER A 156 16.47 -4.61 1.57
C SER A 156 17.45 -3.86 0.66
N TYR A 157 17.28 -2.54 0.59
CA TYR A 157 18.21 -1.66 -0.10
C TYR A 157 19.27 -1.18 0.89
N GLU A 158 20.54 -1.33 0.53
CA GLU A 158 21.71 -0.95 1.35
C GLU A 158 21.70 -1.56 2.77
N GLY A 159 21.12 -2.76 2.93
CA GLY A 159 21.07 -3.46 4.22
C GLY A 159 20.18 -2.75 5.26
N THR A 160 19.18 -1.99 4.81
CA THR A 160 18.25 -1.28 5.69
C THR A 160 16.82 -1.80 5.56
N VAL A 161 16.09 -1.79 6.68
CA VAL A 161 14.63 -2.01 6.71
C VAL A 161 13.97 -0.96 7.57
N ALA A 162 12.69 -0.72 7.32
CA ALA A 162 11.89 0.17 8.15
C ALA A 162 11.66 -0.43 9.55
N CYS A 163 12.06 0.29 10.58
CA CYS A 163 11.91 -0.15 11.96
C CYS A 163 10.44 -0.34 12.33
N PRO A 164 10.02 -1.52 12.83
CA PRO A 164 8.63 -1.78 13.22
C PRO A 164 8.11 -0.87 14.35
N HIS A 165 9.02 -0.27 15.13
CA HIS A 165 8.67 0.57 16.29
C HIS A 165 8.50 2.06 15.96
N CYS A 166 9.34 2.60 15.08
CA CYS A 166 9.37 4.04 14.80
C CYS A 166 9.25 4.40 13.30
N GLY A 167 9.23 3.41 12.42
CA GLY A 167 9.16 3.58 10.97
C GLY A 167 10.44 4.10 10.30
N ARG A 168 11.51 4.39 11.06
CA ARG A 168 12.79 4.83 10.48
C ARG A 168 13.47 3.69 9.75
N TRP A 169 13.92 3.95 8.52
CA TRP A 169 14.83 3.08 7.79
C TRP A 169 16.20 3.09 8.45
N SER A 170 16.69 1.92 8.85
CA SER A 170 18.00 1.77 9.50
C SER A 170 18.58 0.39 9.25
N ALA A 171 19.90 0.28 9.43
CA ALA A 171 20.56 -1.01 9.46
C ALA A 171 19.98 -1.88 10.58
N PHE A 172 20.05 -3.19 10.36
CA PHE A 172 19.44 -4.17 11.24
C PHE A 172 20.34 -5.40 11.38
N THR A 173 20.13 -6.13 12.46
CA THR A 173 20.66 -7.49 12.63
C THR A 173 19.51 -8.48 12.79
N LEU A 174 19.69 -9.69 12.29
CA LEU A 174 18.74 -10.77 12.55
C LEU A 174 18.85 -11.17 14.02
N TYR A 175 17.70 -11.22 14.69
CA TYR A 175 17.61 -11.66 16.07
C TYR A 175 17.30 -13.14 16.11
N HIS A 176 18.28 -13.92 16.55
CA HIS A 176 18.10 -15.32 16.91
C HIS A 176 18.00 -15.39 18.43
N PRO A 177 16.81 -15.67 19.01
CA PRO A 177 16.74 -15.91 20.44
C PRO A 177 17.64 -17.10 20.79
N GLU A 178 18.46 -16.96 21.84
CA GLU A 178 19.24 -18.09 22.35
C GLU A 178 18.29 -19.23 22.70
N PRO A 179 18.63 -20.50 22.36
CA PRO A 179 17.81 -21.63 22.78
C PRO A 179 17.71 -21.60 24.31
N ALA A 180 16.48 -21.70 24.83
CA ALA A 180 16.23 -21.75 26.26
C ALA A 180 17.04 -22.90 26.86
N VAL A 181 18.08 -22.57 27.63
CA VAL A 181 18.82 -23.56 28.42
C VAL A 181 17.86 -24.12 29.45
N ASN A 182 17.45 -25.38 29.25
CA ASN A 182 16.56 -26.08 30.16
C ASN A 182 17.33 -26.34 31.47
N GLN A 183 17.05 -25.57 32.52
CA GLN A 183 17.75 -25.67 33.82
C GLN A 183 17.41 -26.95 34.62
N ASN A 184 16.71 -27.92 34.01
CA ASN A 184 16.28 -29.16 34.67
C ASN A 184 17.22 -30.37 34.49
N GLU A 185 18.42 -30.21 33.90
CA GLU A 185 19.38 -31.32 33.72
C GLU A 185 20.66 -31.21 34.57
N MET A 186 20.69 -30.41 35.65
CA MET A 186 21.85 -30.35 36.55
C MET A 186 21.62 -30.91 37.97
N GLU A 187 20.54 -31.65 38.20
CA GLU A 187 20.28 -32.34 39.49
C GLU A 187 20.25 -33.87 39.37
N PHE A 188 21.13 -34.49 38.59
CA PHE A 188 21.38 -35.93 38.73
C PHE A 188 22.82 -36.31 38.37
N THR A 189 23.76 -35.95 39.25
CA THR A 189 24.97 -36.75 39.50
C THR A 189 25.38 -36.53 40.95
N LEU A 190 24.91 -37.42 41.82
CA LEU A 190 25.54 -37.73 43.11
C LEU A 190 26.76 -38.62 42.87
#